data_AF-A0A673MTD2-F1
#
_entry.id   AF-A0A673MTD2-F1
#
_cell.length_a   1.000
_cell.length_b   1.000
_cell.length_c   1.000
_cell.angle_alpha   90.00
_cell.angle_beta   90.00
_cell.angle_gamma   90.00
#
_symmetry.space_group_name_H-M   'P 1'
#
loop_
_entity.id
_entity.type
_entity.pdbx_description
1 polymer ?
#
loop_
_entity_poly.entity_id
_entity_poly.type
_entity_poly.pdbx_seq_one_letter_code
_entity_poly.pdbx_strand_id
1 'polypeptide(L)'
;MAEEEAGIFVNQEQFSCPICMDLLRDPVTIPCGHNYCLECIKSYWEQKNQKKLCSCPECRQTFSPRPALNKNTLFAEVVEKLRQTGMRSPTIPGAENDEVIAKEKQDLIMFCQQELKQSQRRCQQVIKERETELQDLSHAVLSLRSSAQAEVEDTEKIFSELIQSIEALCFEVTEMIKAKEQMELDEAHGFMEKLEQEIAEFKRRDAEYDTLAHLDDETQFLKSYEALCSQPELVTSPAVLVNPDFSFEMVSRKLTYLCEDIKDLCQKKLEKLSKKVTNLKFIPTPEPKIREQFLEYSGPLTLDVNTAHRNLSISSETGEVTCSKTSLSVPDHPERFDSYYQVLCRESVSGRCYFEAEWSGKGPVHIAVSYEKKTYFKVQFSLLTNH
;
A
#
# COMPACT_ATOMS: atom_id res chain seq x y z
N MET A 1 4.44 78.79 -3.62
CA MET A 1 3.70 77.89 -4.52
C MET A 1 3.00 76.89 -3.64
N ALA A 2 1.69 76.80 -3.78
CA ALA A 2 0.79 76.12 -2.87
C ALA A 2 1.10 74.61 -2.73
N GLU A 3 1.15 74.12 -1.49
CA GLU A 3 0.99 72.70 -1.21
C GLU A 3 -0.50 72.40 -1.31
N GLU A 4 -0.86 71.68 -2.35
CA GLU A 4 -2.20 71.16 -2.60
C GLU A 4 -2.45 70.06 -1.56
N GLU A 5 -3.24 70.35 -0.52
CA GLU A 5 -3.72 69.35 0.43
C GLU A 5 -4.57 68.33 -0.33
N ALA A 6 -3.97 67.19 -0.66
CA ALA A 6 -4.69 66.02 -1.12
C ALA A 6 -5.51 65.47 0.06
N GLY A 7 -6.70 66.05 0.28
CA GLY A 7 -7.73 65.46 1.11
C GLY A 7 -7.98 64.03 0.64
N ILE A 8 -7.69 63.04 1.49
CA ILE A 8 -8.07 61.65 1.23
C ILE A 8 -9.60 61.59 1.29
N PHE A 9 -10.24 61.91 0.17
CA PHE A 9 -11.64 61.62 -0.06
C PHE A 9 -11.75 60.10 -0.16
N VAL A 10 -12.44 59.47 0.80
CA VAL A 10 -12.82 58.06 0.69
C VAL A 10 -13.76 57.98 -0.50
N ASN A 11 -13.23 57.65 -1.69
CA ASN A 11 -14.02 57.64 -2.91
C ASN A 11 -15.09 56.54 -2.80
N GLN A 12 -16.37 56.92 -2.82
CA GLN A 12 -17.50 55.99 -2.75
C GLN A 12 -17.43 54.91 -3.84
N GLU A 13 -16.78 55.20 -4.97
CA GLU A 13 -16.54 54.24 -6.05
C GLU A 13 -15.70 53.04 -5.60
N GLN A 14 -14.77 53.20 -4.65
CA GLN A 14 -13.92 52.12 -4.13
C GLN A 14 -14.69 51.09 -3.28
N PHE A 15 -15.90 51.44 -2.85
CA PHE A 15 -16.79 50.59 -2.06
C PHE A 15 -18.08 50.24 -2.80
N SER A 16 -18.09 50.46 -4.12
CA SER A 16 -19.17 50.03 -5.00
C SER A 16 -18.96 48.57 -5.42
N CYS A 17 -20.05 47.84 -5.58
CA CYS A 17 -20.03 46.49 -6.12
C CYS A 17 -19.97 46.56 -7.65
N PRO A 18 -18.98 45.96 -8.32
CA PRO A 18 -18.87 46.02 -9.78
C PRO A 18 -19.98 45.27 -10.56
N ILE A 19 -20.82 44.50 -9.86
CA ILE A 19 -21.94 43.76 -10.45
C ILE A 19 -23.22 44.59 -10.42
N CYS A 20 -23.59 45.15 -9.27
CA CYS A 20 -24.82 45.95 -9.13
C CYS A 20 -24.59 47.46 -9.20
N MET A 21 -23.33 47.90 -9.25
CA MET A 21 -22.88 49.30 -9.30
C MET A 21 -23.31 50.17 -8.10
N ASP A 22 -23.85 49.55 -7.05
CA ASP A 22 -24.23 50.21 -5.78
C ASP A 22 -23.16 50.02 -4.70
N LEU A 23 -23.19 50.83 -3.63
CA LEU A 23 -22.45 50.56 -2.40
C LEU A 23 -22.69 49.11 -1.92
N LEU A 24 -21.61 48.42 -1.53
CA LEU A 24 -21.64 47.00 -1.16
C LEU A 24 -22.70 46.71 -0.08
N ARG A 25 -23.48 45.64 -0.28
CA ARG A 25 -24.42 45.07 0.69
C ARG A 25 -23.89 43.70 1.10
N ASP A 26 -23.60 43.53 2.39
CA ASP A 26 -22.90 42.37 2.92
C ASP A 26 -21.64 42.04 2.08
N PRO A 27 -20.64 42.93 2.08
CA PRO A 27 -19.46 42.78 1.26
C PRO A 27 -18.73 41.47 1.54
N VAL A 28 -18.30 40.80 0.49
CA VAL A 28 -17.44 39.62 0.55
C VAL A 28 -16.19 39.84 -0.29
N THR A 29 -15.05 39.39 0.21
CA THR A 29 -13.78 39.40 -0.52
C THR A 29 -13.48 38.00 -1.00
N ILE A 30 -13.36 37.82 -2.32
CA ILE A 30 -12.99 36.53 -2.92
C ILE A 30 -11.46 36.37 -2.96
N PRO A 31 -10.88 35.16 -3.16
CA PRO A 31 -9.45 34.93 -2.95
C PRO A 31 -8.48 35.77 -3.79
N CYS A 32 -8.93 36.36 -4.91
CA CYS A 32 -8.12 37.31 -5.69
C CYS A 32 -8.13 38.74 -5.13
N GLY A 33 -8.82 39.01 -4.02
CA GLY A 33 -8.87 40.32 -3.34
C GLY A 33 -9.99 41.27 -3.79
N HIS A 34 -10.78 40.91 -4.81
CA HIS A 34 -11.91 41.72 -5.28
C HIS A 34 -13.15 41.57 -4.38
N ASN A 35 -13.98 42.61 -4.32
CA ASN A 35 -15.07 42.74 -3.36
C ASN A 35 -16.44 42.85 -4.07
N TYR A 36 -17.41 42.10 -3.58
CA TYR A 36 -18.78 42.09 -4.14
C TYR A 36 -19.82 42.03 -3.03
N CYS A 37 -21.07 42.37 -3.34
CA CYS A 37 -22.18 41.98 -2.47
C CYS A 37 -22.27 40.45 -2.44
N LEU A 38 -22.51 39.86 -1.27
CA LEU A 38 -22.66 38.40 -1.10
C LEU A 38 -23.60 37.79 -2.16
N GLU A 39 -24.78 38.37 -2.35
CA GLU A 39 -25.79 37.87 -3.27
C GLU A 39 -25.43 38.10 -4.74
N CYS A 40 -24.70 39.17 -5.06
CA CYS A 40 -24.28 39.46 -6.43
C CYS A 40 -23.26 38.42 -6.93
N ILE A 41 -22.25 38.08 -6.12
CA ILE A 41 -21.24 37.10 -6.53
C ILE A 41 -21.78 35.67 -6.51
N LYS A 42 -22.69 35.33 -5.59
CA LYS A 42 -23.41 34.04 -5.60
C LYS A 42 -24.19 33.87 -6.90
N SER A 43 -25.02 34.85 -7.25
CA SER A 43 -25.83 34.85 -8.47
C SER A 43 -24.98 34.74 -9.72
N TYR A 44 -23.85 35.46 -9.78
CA TYR A 44 -22.92 35.39 -10.91
C TYR A 44 -22.30 33.99 -11.09
N TRP A 45 -21.95 33.30 -9.98
CA TRP A 45 -21.45 31.94 -10.04
C TRP A 45 -22.52 30.89 -10.34
N GLU A 46 -23.79 31.17 -10.05
CA GLU A 46 -24.93 30.27 -10.30
C GLU A 46 -25.47 30.37 -11.74
N GLN A 47 -25.36 31.54 -12.39
CA GLN A 47 -25.81 31.72 -13.78
C GLN A 47 -24.97 30.95 -14.82
N LYS A 48 -23.70 30.64 -14.51
CA LYS A 48 -22.85 29.82 -15.37
C LYS A 48 -23.09 28.34 -15.08
N ASN A 49 -24.05 27.74 -15.79
CA ASN A 49 -24.38 26.31 -15.80
C ASN A 49 -23.24 25.38 -16.33
N GLN A 50 -21.96 25.69 -16.07
CA GLN A 50 -20.80 24.88 -16.45
C GLN A 50 -19.86 24.65 -15.27
N LYS A 51 -19.96 23.44 -14.72
CA LYS A 51 -18.95 22.64 -14.00
C LYS A 51 -17.92 23.40 -13.14
N LYS A 52 -18.13 23.35 -11.81
CA LYS A 52 -17.16 23.43 -10.69
C LYS A 52 -16.18 24.62 -10.62
N LEU A 53 -16.13 25.51 -11.61
CA LEU A 53 -15.11 26.55 -11.71
C LEU A 53 -15.73 27.94 -11.46
N CYS A 54 -15.46 28.50 -10.28
CA CYS A 54 -15.89 29.86 -9.94
C CYS A 54 -14.86 30.86 -10.47
N SER A 55 -15.27 31.88 -11.22
CA SER A 55 -14.37 32.91 -11.74
C SER A 55 -14.65 34.29 -11.15
N CYS A 56 -13.62 35.10 -10.92
CA CYS A 56 -13.76 36.51 -10.58
C CYS A 56 -14.36 37.31 -11.77
N PRO A 57 -15.43 38.12 -11.57
CA PRO A 57 -15.97 39.02 -12.59
C PRO A 57 -14.96 40.02 -13.17
N GLU A 58 -14.04 40.52 -12.34
CA GLU A 58 -13.10 41.58 -12.73
C GLU A 58 -11.81 41.03 -13.35
N CYS A 59 -11.05 40.21 -12.60
CA CYS A 59 -9.75 39.72 -13.06
C CYS A 59 -9.80 38.35 -13.76
N ARG A 60 -10.98 37.72 -13.84
CA ARG A 60 -11.21 36.42 -14.49
C ARG A 60 -10.45 35.23 -13.89
N GLN A 61 -9.77 35.40 -12.76
CA GLN A 61 -9.12 34.29 -12.03
C GLN A 61 -10.14 33.22 -11.64
N THR A 62 -9.77 31.95 -11.84
CA THR A 62 -10.62 30.78 -11.60
C THR A 62 -10.25 30.07 -10.29
N PHE A 63 -11.25 29.55 -9.59
CA PHE A 63 -11.11 28.86 -8.29
C PHE A 63 -11.79 27.49 -8.34
N SER A 64 -11.04 26.45 -7.96
CA SER A 64 -11.53 25.09 -7.76
C SER A 64 -10.80 24.46 -6.56
N PRO A 65 -11.50 24.08 -5.47
CA PRO A 65 -12.95 24.09 -5.29
C PRO A 65 -13.54 25.52 -5.13
N ARG A 66 -14.88 25.65 -5.17
CA ARG A 66 -15.60 26.91 -4.93
C ARG A 66 -15.21 27.48 -3.56
N PRO A 67 -14.71 28.73 -3.47
CA PRO A 67 -14.30 29.31 -2.20
C PRO A 67 -15.52 29.61 -1.32
N ALA A 68 -15.35 29.47 -0.01
CA ALA A 68 -16.35 29.89 0.98
C ALA A 68 -16.45 31.42 0.99
N LEU A 69 -17.68 31.93 0.92
CA LEU A 69 -17.95 33.37 0.95
C LEU A 69 -18.29 33.78 2.39
N ASN A 70 -17.38 34.52 3.02
CA ASN A 70 -17.58 35.08 4.35
C ASN A 70 -17.71 36.60 4.26
N LYS A 71 -18.62 37.18 5.05
CA LYS A 71 -18.80 38.63 5.14
C LYS A 71 -17.52 39.30 5.63
N ASN A 72 -17.05 40.29 4.88
CA ASN A 72 -15.96 41.17 5.27
C ASN A 72 -16.51 42.24 6.22
N THR A 73 -16.26 42.06 7.51
CA THR A 73 -16.77 42.95 8.56
C THR A 73 -16.23 44.38 8.42
N LEU A 74 -14.97 44.54 8.04
CA LEU A 74 -14.34 45.84 7.81
C LEU A 74 -15.06 46.63 6.71
N PHE A 75 -15.24 46.01 5.53
CA PHE A 75 -15.93 46.66 4.41
C PHE A 75 -17.39 46.94 4.75
N ALA A 76 -18.05 46.05 5.50
CA ALA A 76 -19.43 46.24 5.91
C ALA A 76 -19.56 47.51 6.78
N GLU A 77 -18.68 47.69 7.76
CA GLU A 77 -18.71 48.86 8.65
C GLU A 77 -18.31 50.16 7.95
N VAL A 78 -17.32 50.13 7.05
CA VAL A 78 -16.96 51.31 6.23
C VAL A 78 -18.14 51.73 5.37
N VAL A 79 -18.81 50.79 4.72
CA VAL A 79 -19.96 51.07 3.85
C VAL A 79 -21.15 51.59 4.65
N GLU A 80 -21.43 51.04 5.84
CA GLU A 80 -22.47 51.57 6.72
C GLU A 80 -22.21 53.02 7.13
N LYS A 81 -20.96 53.38 7.45
CA LYS A 81 -20.58 54.78 7.75
C LYS A 81 -20.71 55.70 6.53
N LEU A 82 -20.37 55.22 5.33
CA LEU A 82 -20.58 55.96 4.07
C LEU A 82 -22.07 56.19 3.78
N ARG A 83 -22.94 55.22 4.08
CA ARG A 83 -24.40 55.39 3.96
C ARG A 83 -24.93 56.44 4.93
N GLN A 84 -24.41 56.51 6.15
CA GLN A 84 -24.83 57.47 7.17
C GLN A 84 -24.40 58.92 6.85
N THR A 85 -23.21 59.10 6.26
CA THR A 85 -22.72 60.42 5.81
C THR A 85 -23.46 60.92 4.56
N GLY A 86 -23.89 60.02 3.67
CA GLY A 86 -24.69 60.35 2.48
C GLY A 86 -26.16 60.69 2.72
N MET A 87 -26.69 60.55 3.94
CA MET A 87 -28.10 60.82 4.28
C MET A 87 -28.37 62.22 4.88
N ARG A 88 -27.38 63.11 4.96
CA ARG A 88 -27.63 64.53 5.29
C ARG A 88 -28.14 65.26 4.04
N SER A 89 -29.39 65.70 4.08
CA SER A 89 -30.09 66.43 2.99
C SER A 89 -29.36 67.74 2.64
N PRO A 90 -29.25 68.14 1.35
CA PRO A 90 -28.53 69.35 0.96
C PRO A 90 -29.33 70.59 1.34
N THR A 91 -28.96 71.22 2.46
CA THR A 91 -29.45 72.56 2.82
C THR A 91 -28.26 73.52 2.88
N ILE A 92 -28.04 74.22 1.76
CA ILE A 92 -27.32 75.50 1.57
C ILE A 92 -25.80 75.52 1.90
N PRO A 93 -24.96 76.18 1.06
CA PRO A 93 -23.51 76.09 1.12
C PRO A 93 -22.88 77.03 2.16
N GLY A 94 -21.93 76.50 2.93
CA GLY A 94 -20.98 77.29 3.72
C GLY A 94 -20.92 76.91 5.19
N ALA A 95 -19.83 76.24 5.57
CA ALA A 95 -19.41 75.95 6.94
C ALA A 95 -20.20 74.88 7.72
N GLU A 96 -20.31 73.66 7.17
CA GLU A 96 -20.49 72.46 8.02
C GLU A 96 -19.16 71.69 8.12
N ASN A 97 -18.37 72.14 9.10
CA ASN A 97 -17.43 71.40 9.94
C ASN A 97 -16.49 70.37 9.27
N ASP A 98 -15.41 70.86 8.67
CA ASP A 98 -14.18 70.08 8.45
C ASP A 98 -13.76 69.29 9.71
N GLU A 99 -14.09 69.81 10.90
CA GLU A 99 -13.85 69.20 12.20
C GLU A 99 -14.68 67.91 12.46
N VAL A 100 -15.90 67.80 11.92
CA VAL A 100 -16.74 66.59 12.06
C VAL A 100 -16.25 65.49 11.12
N ILE A 101 -15.91 65.84 9.88
CA ILE A 101 -15.34 64.92 8.90
C ILE A 101 -13.96 64.42 9.37
N ALA A 102 -13.13 65.30 9.93
CA ALA A 102 -11.85 64.92 10.53
C ALA A 102 -12.02 63.93 11.70
N LYS A 103 -13.04 64.13 12.54
CA LYS A 103 -13.34 63.22 13.66
C LYS A 103 -13.82 61.85 13.18
N GLU A 104 -14.73 61.79 12.21
CA GLU A 104 -15.21 60.52 11.64
C GLU A 104 -14.08 59.74 10.94
N LYS A 105 -13.19 60.44 10.23
CA LYS A 105 -11.97 59.86 9.65
C LYS A 105 -11.05 59.30 10.74
N GLN A 106 -10.85 60.04 11.83
CA GLN A 106 -10.03 59.61 12.96
C GLN A 106 -10.62 58.36 13.63
N ASP A 107 -11.94 58.31 13.83
CA ASP A 107 -12.64 57.17 14.42
C ASP A 107 -12.57 55.93 13.50
N LEU A 108 -12.65 56.12 12.19
CA LEU A 108 -12.48 55.03 11.22
C LEU A 108 -11.03 54.50 11.21
N ILE A 109 -10.03 55.39 11.26
CA ILE A 109 -8.63 55.00 11.34
C ILE A 109 -8.37 54.21 12.62
N MET A 110 -8.88 54.67 13.77
CA MET A 110 -8.74 53.98 15.06
C MET A 110 -9.38 52.58 15.02
N PHE A 111 -10.57 52.46 14.42
CA PHE A 111 -11.24 51.18 14.22
C PHE A 111 -10.40 50.23 13.34
N CYS A 112 -9.97 50.69 12.16
CA CYS A 112 -9.11 49.90 11.26
C CYS A 112 -7.81 49.48 11.93
N GLN A 113 -7.19 50.35 12.74
CA GLN A 113 -5.98 50.03 13.52
C GLN A 113 -6.24 48.97 14.59
N GLN A 114 -7.40 49.00 15.25
CA GLN A 114 -7.79 48.00 16.24
C GLN A 114 -8.03 46.63 15.57
N GLU A 115 -8.77 46.59 14.48
CA GLU A 115 -9.03 45.37 13.72
C GLU A 115 -7.74 44.78 13.12
N LEU A 116 -6.83 45.63 12.63
CA LEU A 116 -5.52 45.19 12.15
C LEU A 116 -4.72 44.51 13.27
N LYS A 117 -4.67 45.12 14.47
CA LYS A 117 -4.02 44.52 15.64
C LYS A 117 -4.67 43.20 16.05
N GLN A 118 -5.99 43.11 15.97
CA GLN A 118 -6.70 41.87 16.30
C GLN A 118 -6.41 40.77 15.27
N SER A 119 -6.44 41.09 13.98
CA SER A 119 -6.06 40.16 12.92
C SER A 119 -4.60 39.71 13.04
N GLN A 120 -3.69 40.63 13.38
CA GLN A 120 -2.28 40.30 13.65
C GLN A 120 -2.14 39.27 14.78
N ARG A 121 -2.87 39.46 15.90
CA ARG A 121 -2.88 38.49 17.02
C ARG A 121 -3.42 37.13 16.59
N ARG A 122 -4.49 37.09 15.79
CA ARG A 122 -5.03 35.83 15.24
C ARG A 122 -3.98 35.12 14.38
N CYS A 123 -3.29 35.84 13.50
CA CYS A 123 -2.22 35.27 12.68
C CYS A 123 -1.07 34.71 13.54
N GLN A 124 -0.62 35.46 14.56
CA GLN A 124 0.44 35.00 15.46
C GLN A 124 0.06 33.73 16.23
N GLN A 125 -1.20 33.61 16.66
CA GLN A 125 -1.70 32.41 17.32
C GLN A 125 -1.65 31.19 16.39
N VAL A 126 -2.14 31.33 15.15
CA VAL A 126 -2.11 30.25 14.16
C VAL A 126 -0.66 29.85 13.81
N ILE A 127 0.25 30.82 13.68
CA ILE A 127 1.68 30.54 13.46
C ILE A 127 2.23 29.66 14.58
N LYS A 128 2.02 30.06 15.84
CA LYS A 128 2.52 29.33 17.00
C LYS A 128 1.96 27.91 17.09
N GLU A 129 0.67 27.74 16.80
CA GLU A 129 0.01 26.43 16.76
C GLU A 129 0.65 25.55 15.67
N ARG A 130 0.83 26.07 14.46
CA ARG A 130 1.45 25.32 13.34
C ARG A 130 2.93 25.01 13.56
N GLU A 131 3.68 25.89 14.22
CA GLU A 131 5.07 25.61 14.63
C GLU A 131 5.14 24.44 15.61
N THR A 132 4.20 24.37 16.55
CA THR A 132 4.12 23.26 17.53
C THR A 132 3.76 21.96 16.82
N GLU A 133 2.73 21.96 15.98
CA GLU A 133 2.35 20.78 15.17
C GLU A 133 3.52 20.29 14.29
N LEU A 134 4.29 21.21 13.71
CA LEU A 134 5.46 20.88 12.90
C LEU A 134 6.57 20.22 13.73
N GLN A 135 6.80 20.71 14.95
CA GLN A 135 7.77 20.11 15.87
C GLN A 135 7.34 18.69 16.29
N ASP A 136 6.06 18.51 16.64
CA ASP A 136 5.51 17.20 17.01
C ASP A 136 5.62 16.20 15.85
N LEU A 137 5.27 16.64 14.63
CA LEU A 137 5.40 15.81 13.43
C LEU A 137 6.87 15.46 13.14
N SER A 138 7.78 16.41 13.29
CA SER A 138 9.21 16.19 13.13
C SER A 138 9.72 15.11 14.10
N HIS A 139 9.34 15.21 15.38
CA HIS A 139 9.69 14.20 16.38
C HIS A 139 9.11 12.82 16.03
N ALA A 140 7.85 12.77 15.59
CA ALA A 140 7.21 11.52 15.17
C ALA A 140 7.92 10.87 13.97
N VAL A 141 8.38 11.66 12.99
CA VAL A 141 9.14 11.16 11.84
C VAL A 141 10.49 10.57 12.27
N LEU A 142 11.18 11.20 13.23
CA LEU A 142 12.43 10.67 13.78
C LEU A 142 12.19 9.35 14.51
N SER A 143 11.14 9.26 15.33
CA SER A 143 10.77 8.01 16.02
C SER A 143 10.39 6.89 15.05
N LEU A 144 9.64 7.20 13.98
CA LEU A 144 9.35 6.23 12.91
C LEU A 144 10.64 5.69 12.30
N ARG A 145 11.57 6.59 11.96
CA ARG A 145 12.84 6.20 11.34
C ARG A 145 13.66 5.30 12.26
N SER A 146 13.81 5.67 13.54
CA SER A 146 14.54 4.87 14.52
C SER A 146 13.89 3.50 14.73
N SER A 147 12.55 3.44 14.82
CA SER A 147 11.83 2.18 14.96
C SER A 147 11.98 1.29 13.73
N ALA A 148 11.86 1.84 12.52
CA ALA A 148 12.03 1.08 11.29
C ALA A 148 13.45 0.53 11.16
N GLN A 149 14.46 1.33 11.53
CA GLN A 149 15.86 0.91 11.50
C GLN A 149 16.14 -0.23 12.49
N ALA A 150 15.64 -0.12 13.72
CA ALA A 150 15.79 -1.17 14.73
C ALA A 150 15.16 -2.51 14.27
N GLU A 151 13.96 -2.47 13.68
CA GLU A 151 13.29 -3.67 13.17
C GLU A 151 14.05 -4.31 11.99
N VAL A 152 14.68 -3.48 11.13
CA VAL A 152 15.55 -3.98 10.05
C VAL A 152 16.78 -4.68 10.62
N GLU A 153 17.46 -4.07 11.60
CA GLU A 153 18.64 -4.67 12.24
C GLU A 153 18.31 -5.99 12.94
N ASP A 154 17.18 -6.04 13.67
CA ASP A 154 16.70 -7.27 14.30
C ASP A 154 16.38 -8.35 13.26
N THR A 155 15.77 -7.97 12.13
CA THR A 155 15.47 -8.88 11.02
C THR A 155 16.76 -9.44 10.39
N GLU A 156 17.74 -8.57 10.10
CA GLU A 156 19.04 -8.97 9.55
C GLU A 156 19.78 -9.93 10.49
N LYS A 157 19.70 -9.68 11.80
CA LYS A 157 20.28 -10.57 12.82
C LYS A 157 19.64 -11.96 12.80
N ILE A 158 18.30 -12.04 12.80
CA ILE A 158 17.58 -13.31 12.76
C ILE A 158 17.96 -14.13 11.52
N PHE A 159 18.03 -13.49 10.34
CA PHE A 159 18.42 -14.20 9.12
C PHE A 159 19.89 -14.60 9.10
N SER A 160 20.77 -13.80 9.71
CA SER A 160 22.19 -14.16 9.86
C SER A 160 22.37 -15.43 10.69
N GLU A 161 21.67 -15.55 11.82
CA GLU A 161 21.69 -16.76 12.66
C GLU A 161 21.15 -18.00 11.91
N LEU A 162 20.11 -17.82 11.09
CA LEU A 162 19.56 -18.89 10.25
C LEU A 162 20.54 -19.34 9.16
N ILE A 163 21.19 -18.40 8.47
CA ILE A 163 22.20 -18.71 7.45
C ILE A 163 23.35 -19.51 8.07
N GLN A 164 23.87 -19.06 9.22
CA GLN A 164 24.94 -19.77 9.93
C GLN A 164 24.53 -21.20 10.31
N SER A 165 23.28 -21.42 10.73
CA SER A 165 22.77 -22.75 11.06
C SER A 165 22.71 -23.67 9.83
N ILE A 166 22.32 -23.12 8.67
CA ILE A 166 22.28 -23.87 7.40
C ILE A 166 23.70 -24.19 6.92
N GLU A 167 24.63 -23.24 7.03
CA GLU A 167 26.05 -23.44 6.68
C GLU A 167 26.69 -24.52 7.55
N ALA A 168 26.43 -24.51 8.86
CA ALA A 168 26.90 -25.54 9.78
C ALA A 168 26.36 -26.94 9.41
N LEU A 169 25.07 -27.06 9.10
CA LEU A 169 24.48 -28.31 8.62
C LEU A 169 25.14 -28.81 7.33
N CYS A 170 25.38 -27.91 6.36
CA CYS A 170 26.08 -28.26 5.13
C CYS A 170 27.50 -28.74 5.38
N PHE A 171 28.22 -28.08 6.29
CA PHE A 171 29.56 -28.47 6.70
C PHE A 171 29.57 -29.87 7.33
N GLU A 172 28.70 -30.12 8.30
CA GLU A 172 28.60 -31.42 8.99
C GLU A 172 28.30 -32.57 8.00
N VAL A 173 27.35 -32.39 7.08
CA VAL A 173 27.03 -33.44 6.10
C VAL A 173 28.21 -33.69 5.16
N THR A 174 28.91 -32.64 4.75
CA THR A 174 30.09 -32.77 3.88
C THR A 174 31.21 -33.56 4.57
N GLU A 175 31.47 -33.27 5.84
CA GLU A 175 32.49 -33.98 6.61
C GLU A 175 32.11 -35.45 6.87
N MET A 176 30.82 -35.76 7.10
CA MET A 176 30.35 -37.14 7.18
C MET A 176 30.58 -37.92 5.88
N ILE A 177 30.36 -37.30 4.72
CA ILE A 177 30.59 -37.94 3.42
C ILE A 177 32.08 -38.23 3.25
N LYS A 178 32.95 -37.24 3.47
CA LYS A 178 34.42 -37.41 3.35
C LYS A 178 34.95 -38.47 4.31
N ALA A 179 34.48 -38.50 5.55
CA ALA A 179 34.89 -39.50 6.52
C ALA A 179 34.50 -40.91 6.06
N LYS A 180 33.28 -41.08 5.53
CA LYS A 180 32.82 -42.37 5.02
C LYS A 180 33.58 -42.78 3.75
N GLU A 181 33.80 -41.86 2.83
CA GLU A 181 34.64 -42.09 1.65
C GLU A 181 36.03 -42.60 2.04
N GLN A 182 36.71 -41.91 2.96
CA GLN A 182 38.04 -42.32 3.40
C GLN A 182 38.05 -43.70 4.04
N MET A 183 37.08 -44.02 4.90
CA MET A 183 36.99 -45.34 5.53
C MET A 183 36.84 -46.47 4.50
N GLU A 184 35.97 -46.29 3.50
CA GLU A 184 35.75 -47.28 2.44
C GLU A 184 36.98 -47.41 1.53
N LEU A 185 37.68 -46.29 1.26
CA LEU A 185 38.95 -46.31 0.53
C LEU A 185 40.04 -47.07 1.29
N ASP A 186 40.20 -46.84 2.59
CA ASP A 186 41.21 -47.52 3.41
C ASP A 186 40.96 -49.04 3.42
N GLU A 187 39.69 -49.45 3.54
CA GLU A 187 39.28 -50.86 3.47
C GLU A 187 39.58 -51.47 2.09
N ALA A 188 39.22 -50.76 1.01
CA ALA A 188 39.50 -51.22 -0.36
C ALA A 188 41.01 -51.36 -0.63
N HIS A 189 41.83 -50.39 -0.20
CA HIS A 189 43.29 -50.47 -0.33
C HIS A 189 43.85 -51.68 0.42
N GLY A 190 43.35 -51.98 1.62
CA GLY A 190 43.74 -53.17 2.37
C GLY A 190 43.44 -54.48 1.64
N PHE A 191 42.34 -54.56 0.89
CA PHE A 191 42.06 -55.71 0.02
C PHE A 191 42.97 -55.75 -1.21
N MET A 192 43.24 -54.60 -1.84
CA MET A 192 44.13 -54.51 -2.99
C MET A 192 45.55 -54.98 -2.64
N GLU A 193 46.12 -54.50 -1.53
CA GLU A 193 47.47 -54.89 -1.09
C GLU A 193 47.58 -56.40 -0.84
N LYS A 194 46.56 -57.01 -0.22
CA LYS A 194 46.51 -58.47 -0.02
C LYS A 194 46.49 -59.23 -1.34
N LEU A 195 45.66 -58.80 -2.28
CA LEU A 195 45.58 -59.44 -3.61
C LEU A 195 46.89 -59.27 -4.38
N GLU A 196 47.54 -58.11 -4.30
CA GLU A 196 48.85 -57.87 -4.92
C GLU A 196 49.93 -58.80 -4.34
N GLN A 197 49.94 -59.00 -3.01
CA GLN A 197 50.85 -59.93 -2.34
C GLN A 197 50.60 -61.38 -2.75
N GLU A 198 49.34 -61.83 -2.80
CA GLU A 198 48.98 -63.17 -3.28
C GLU A 198 49.43 -63.38 -4.73
N ILE A 199 49.12 -62.44 -5.63
CA ILE A 199 49.54 -62.51 -7.04
C ILE A 199 51.08 -62.56 -7.15
N ALA A 200 51.80 -61.76 -6.36
CA ALA A 200 53.25 -61.77 -6.37
C ALA A 200 53.83 -63.12 -5.91
N GLU A 201 53.24 -63.74 -4.88
CA GLU A 201 53.65 -65.07 -4.43
C GLU A 201 53.37 -66.16 -5.46
N PHE A 202 52.18 -66.15 -6.07
CA PHE A 202 51.85 -67.07 -7.16
C PHE A 202 52.81 -66.90 -8.33
N LYS A 203 53.12 -65.67 -8.75
CA LYS A 203 54.11 -65.40 -9.82
C LYS A 203 55.51 -65.90 -9.45
N ARG A 204 55.93 -65.76 -8.20
CA ARG A 204 57.22 -66.29 -7.73
C ARG A 204 57.26 -67.81 -7.86
N ARG A 205 56.21 -68.50 -7.38
CA ARG A 205 56.14 -69.96 -7.41
C ARG A 205 56.03 -70.50 -8.84
N ASP A 206 55.29 -69.80 -9.71
CA ASP A 206 55.21 -70.07 -11.15
C ASP A 206 56.59 -69.98 -11.83
N ALA A 207 57.37 -68.93 -11.56
CA ALA A 207 58.74 -68.81 -12.08
C ALA A 207 59.70 -69.90 -11.55
N GLU A 208 59.52 -70.36 -10.31
CA GLU A 208 60.26 -71.51 -9.75
C GLU A 208 59.90 -72.80 -10.49
N TYR A 209 58.62 -73.03 -10.82
CA TYR A 209 58.18 -74.18 -11.63
C TYR A 209 58.76 -74.12 -13.04
N ASP A 210 58.72 -72.97 -13.71
CA ASP A 210 59.31 -72.79 -15.04
C ASP A 210 60.82 -73.07 -15.04
N THR A 211 61.54 -72.58 -14.02
CA THR A 211 62.98 -72.84 -13.89
C THR A 211 63.26 -74.32 -13.72
N LEU A 212 62.46 -75.02 -12.89
CA LEU A 212 62.61 -76.44 -12.65
C LEU A 212 62.30 -77.28 -13.90
N ALA A 213 61.29 -76.90 -14.67
CA ALA A 213 60.88 -77.61 -15.90
C ALA A 213 61.97 -77.60 -16.99
N HIS A 214 62.85 -76.60 -16.99
CA HIS A 214 63.95 -76.44 -17.94
C HIS A 214 65.31 -76.92 -17.41
N LEU A 215 65.34 -77.62 -16.27
CA LEU A 215 66.59 -78.11 -15.67
C LEU A 215 67.01 -79.46 -16.27
N ASP A 216 68.12 -79.49 -17.01
CA ASP A 216 68.63 -80.71 -17.67
C ASP A 216 69.34 -81.70 -16.72
N ASP A 217 69.83 -81.25 -15.55
CA ASP A 217 70.49 -82.10 -14.56
C ASP A 217 69.46 -82.77 -13.64
N GLU A 218 69.23 -84.07 -13.88
CA GLU A 218 68.28 -84.91 -13.14
C GLU A 218 68.50 -84.90 -11.62
N THR A 219 69.75 -84.75 -11.16
CA THR A 219 70.08 -84.76 -9.73
C THR A 219 69.75 -83.42 -9.07
N GLN A 220 69.99 -82.30 -9.76
CA GLN A 220 69.58 -80.97 -9.30
C GLN A 220 68.07 -80.76 -9.39
N PHE A 221 67.43 -81.33 -10.40
CA PHE A 221 65.97 -81.34 -10.54
C PHE A 221 65.31 -81.97 -9.31
N LEU A 222 65.69 -83.19 -8.95
CA LEU A 222 65.07 -83.90 -7.82
C LEU A 222 65.24 -83.16 -6.48
N LYS A 223 66.41 -82.55 -6.24
CA LYS A 223 66.66 -81.75 -5.03
C LYS A 223 65.81 -80.48 -4.98
N SER A 224 65.73 -79.75 -6.10
CA SER A 224 64.94 -78.51 -6.18
C SER A 224 63.44 -78.79 -6.14
N TYR A 225 63.00 -79.91 -6.72
CA TYR A 225 61.62 -80.40 -6.64
C TYR A 225 61.21 -80.78 -5.21
N GLU A 226 62.07 -81.50 -4.49
CA GLU A 226 61.84 -81.86 -3.07
C GLU A 226 61.72 -80.62 -2.17
N ALA A 227 62.55 -79.60 -2.41
CA ALA A 227 62.47 -78.32 -1.72
C ALA A 227 61.16 -77.56 -1.99
N LEU A 228 60.68 -77.59 -3.24
CA LEU A 228 59.37 -77.03 -3.64
C LEU A 228 58.19 -77.77 -2.98
N CYS A 229 58.23 -79.10 -2.95
CA CYS A 229 57.19 -79.92 -2.31
C CYS A 229 57.11 -79.71 -0.79
N SER A 230 58.19 -79.21 -0.18
CA SER A 230 58.25 -78.90 1.25
C SER A 230 57.70 -77.50 1.58
N GLN A 231 57.33 -76.68 0.60
CA GLN A 231 56.73 -75.36 0.83
C GLN A 231 55.25 -75.49 1.24
N PRO A 232 54.73 -74.56 2.07
CA PRO A 232 53.31 -74.53 2.41
C PRO A 232 52.40 -74.38 1.19
N GLU A 233 51.27 -75.09 1.22
CA GLU A 233 50.22 -74.98 0.22
C GLU A 233 49.66 -73.54 0.21
N LEU A 234 49.59 -72.92 -0.98
CA LEU A 234 49.08 -71.56 -1.13
C LEU A 234 47.56 -71.59 -0.95
N VAL A 235 47.10 -71.11 0.21
CA VAL A 235 45.66 -70.92 0.47
C VAL A 235 45.29 -69.51 0.01
N THR A 236 44.38 -69.41 -0.95
CA THR A 236 43.86 -68.12 -1.42
C THR A 236 42.84 -67.55 -0.45
N SER A 237 42.80 -66.22 -0.35
CA SER A 237 41.73 -65.54 0.37
C SER A 237 40.37 -65.71 -0.34
N PRO A 238 39.25 -65.57 0.39
CA PRO A 238 37.92 -65.49 -0.22
C PRO A 238 37.82 -64.36 -1.25
N ALA A 239 37.02 -64.56 -2.29
CA ALA A 239 36.82 -63.55 -3.33
C ALA A 239 36.25 -62.24 -2.73
N VAL A 240 36.88 -61.12 -3.08
CA VAL A 240 36.40 -59.78 -2.70
C VAL A 240 35.13 -59.48 -3.49
N LEU A 241 34.03 -59.22 -2.78
CA LEU A 241 32.76 -58.82 -3.38
C LEU A 241 32.64 -57.30 -3.38
N VAL A 242 32.58 -56.70 -4.56
CA VAL A 242 32.32 -55.27 -4.71
C VAL A 242 30.81 -55.04 -4.69
N ASN A 243 30.36 -54.08 -3.89
CA ASN A 243 28.97 -53.64 -3.90
C ASN A 243 28.71 -52.75 -5.12
N PRO A 244 27.92 -53.19 -6.13
CA PRO A 244 27.66 -52.41 -7.33
C PRO A 244 26.74 -51.20 -7.07
N ASP A 245 26.00 -51.20 -5.96
CA ASP A 245 25.02 -50.15 -5.63
C ASP A 245 25.60 -49.06 -4.71
N PHE A 246 26.91 -49.04 -4.47
CA PHE A 246 27.53 -48.04 -3.60
C PHE A 246 27.40 -46.63 -4.20
N SER A 247 26.70 -45.74 -3.51
CA SER A 247 26.47 -44.36 -3.94
C SER A 247 26.11 -43.44 -2.76
N PHE A 248 26.54 -42.18 -2.83
CA PHE A 248 26.15 -41.12 -1.89
C PHE A 248 24.93 -40.31 -2.37
N GLU A 249 24.35 -40.62 -3.53
CA GLU A 249 23.29 -39.84 -4.19
C GLU A 249 22.04 -39.66 -3.30
N MET A 250 21.72 -40.64 -2.46
CA MET A 250 20.60 -40.58 -1.52
C MET A 250 20.71 -39.39 -0.54
N VAL A 251 21.94 -39.01 -0.15
CA VAL A 251 22.19 -37.88 0.76
C VAL A 251 21.87 -36.56 0.06
N SER A 252 22.38 -36.36 -1.16
CA SER A 252 22.11 -35.17 -1.96
C SER A 252 20.61 -34.99 -2.22
N ARG A 253 19.91 -36.07 -2.57
CA ARG A 253 18.46 -36.04 -2.84
C ARG A 253 17.65 -35.57 -1.62
N LYS A 254 18.00 -36.01 -0.40
CA LYS A 254 17.32 -35.58 0.83
C LYS A 254 17.56 -34.09 1.13
N LEU A 255 18.78 -33.59 0.89
CA LEU A 255 19.10 -32.17 1.06
C LEU A 255 18.37 -31.26 0.07
N THR A 256 18.13 -31.75 -1.16
CA THR A 256 17.32 -31.02 -2.15
C THR A 256 15.91 -30.74 -1.63
N TYR A 257 15.22 -31.75 -1.09
CA TYR A 257 13.87 -31.57 -0.54
C TYR A 257 13.85 -30.58 0.63
N LEU A 258 14.83 -30.66 1.55
CA LEU A 258 14.94 -29.68 2.64
C LEU A 258 15.12 -28.25 2.12
N CYS A 259 15.95 -28.06 1.09
CA CYS A 259 16.15 -26.75 0.47
C CYS A 259 14.86 -26.21 -0.17
N GLU A 260 14.06 -27.06 -0.79
CA GLU A 260 12.77 -26.69 -1.39
C GLU A 260 11.75 -26.28 -0.30
N ASP A 261 11.66 -27.05 0.79
CA ASP A 261 10.80 -26.74 1.93
C ASP A 261 11.14 -25.39 2.58
N ILE A 262 12.43 -25.12 2.77
CA ILE A 262 12.90 -23.83 3.32
C ILE A 262 12.51 -22.68 2.38
N LYS A 263 12.70 -22.83 1.06
CA LYS A 263 12.34 -21.80 0.07
C LYS A 263 10.84 -21.50 0.07
N ASP A 264 10.00 -22.53 0.03
CA ASP A 264 8.54 -22.39 0.05
C ASP A 264 8.05 -21.72 1.35
N LEU A 265 8.61 -22.11 2.50
CA LEU A 265 8.30 -21.49 3.78
C LEU A 265 8.66 -19.99 3.78
N CYS A 266 9.86 -19.64 3.31
CA CYS A 266 10.32 -18.25 3.19
C CYS A 266 9.39 -17.42 2.31
N GLN A 267 9.02 -17.93 1.13
CA GLN A 267 8.13 -17.22 0.21
C GLN A 267 6.74 -16.97 0.83
N LYS A 268 6.12 -18.00 1.42
CA LYS A 268 4.81 -17.88 2.07
C LYS A 268 4.81 -16.87 3.22
N LYS A 269 5.91 -16.77 3.96
CA LYS A 269 6.06 -15.81 5.05
C LYS A 269 6.29 -14.40 4.51
N LEU A 270 7.11 -14.25 3.49
CA LEU A 270 7.38 -12.97 2.83
C LEU A 270 6.10 -12.33 2.27
N GLU A 271 5.24 -13.10 1.60
CA GLU A 271 3.96 -12.60 1.08
C GLU A 271 3.04 -12.07 2.20
N LYS A 272 3.03 -12.75 3.36
CA LYS A 272 2.24 -12.31 4.53
C LYS A 272 2.82 -11.04 5.15
N LEU A 273 4.14 -10.95 5.27
CA LEU A 273 4.82 -9.79 5.84
C LEU A 273 4.70 -8.58 4.92
N SER A 274 4.92 -8.77 3.61
CA SER A 274 4.77 -7.74 2.59
C SER A 274 3.40 -7.05 2.70
N LYS A 275 2.31 -7.83 2.78
CA LYS A 275 0.96 -7.28 2.99
C LYS A 275 0.83 -6.47 4.27
N LYS A 276 1.42 -6.92 5.38
CA LYS A 276 1.39 -6.17 6.65
C LYS A 276 2.14 -4.85 6.53
N VAL A 277 3.35 -4.87 5.96
CA VAL A 277 4.22 -3.69 5.81
C VAL A 277 3.57 -2.66 4.87
N THR A 278 3.05 -3.07 3.72
CA THR A 278 2.39 -2.17 2.76
C THR A 278 1.14 -1.51 3.35
N ASN A 279 0.48 -2.14 4.31
CA ASN A 279 -0.71 -1.61 4.96
C ASN A 279 -0.42 -0.64 6.11
N LEU A 280 0.84 -0.52 6.56
CA LEU A 280 1.21 0.45 7.59
C LEU A 280 1.08 1.87 7.02
N LYS A 281 0.31 2.71 7.72
CA LYS A 281 0.19 4.14 7.40
C LYS A 281 0.74 4.95 8.56
N PHE A 282 1.78 5.73 8.30
CA PHE A 282 2.34 6.66 9.27
C PHE A 282 1.38 7.83 9.55
N ILE A 283 0.77 8.38 8.50
CA ILE A 283 -0.28 9.38 8.62
C ILE A 283 -1.62 8.69 8.33
N PRO A 284 -2.53 8.61 9.33
CA PRO A 284 -3.84 8.04 9.10
C PRO A 284 -4.59 8.90 8.07
N THR A 285 -5.06 8.28 7.00
CA THR A 285 -5.96 8.95 6.06
C THR A 285 -7.25 9.29 6.79
N PRO A 286 -7.65 10.57 6.90
CA PRO A 286 -8.83 10.96 7.66
C PRO A 286 -10.07 10.21 7.18
N GLU A 287 -11.01 9.99 8.11
CA GLU A 287 -12.30 9.42 7.78
C GLU A 287 -13.10 10.42 6.93
N PRO A 288 -13.67 9.99 5.78
CA PRO A 288 -14.51 10.86 4.98
C PRO A 288 -15.71 11.34 5.80
N LYS A 289 -15.96 12.65 5.81
CA LYS A 289 -17.09 13.25 6.58
C LYS A 289 -18.18 13.84 5.69
N ILE A 290 -17.84 14.16 4.44
CA ILE A 290 -18.76 14.75 3.45
C ILE A 290 -18.85 13.85 2.23
N ARG A 291 -20.01 13.87 1.55
CA ARG A 291 -20.30 13.00 0.41
C ARG A 291 -19.23 13.06 -0.68
N GLU A 292 -18.66 14.24 -0.94
CA GLU A 292 -17.62 14.44 -1.94
C GLU A 292 -16.35 13.63 -1.64
N GLN A 293 -15.98 13.49 -0.36
CA GLN A 293 -14.83 12.69 0.07
C GLN A 293 -15.13 11.19 -0.04
N PHE A 294 -16.38 10.78 0.15
CA PHE A 294 -16.79 9.39 -0.06
C PHE A 294 -16.74 9.01 -1.54
N LEU A 295 -17.13 9.93 -2.44
CA LEU A 295 -17.11 9.72 -3.89
C LEU A 295 -15.70 9.47 -4.46
N GLU A 296 -14.63 9.89 -3.79
CA GLU A 296 -13.25 9.55 -4.16
C GLU A 296 -12.96 8.04 -4.10
N TYR A 297 -13.73 7.30 -3.29
CA TYR A 297 -13.63 5.85 -3.14
C TYR A 297 -14.72 5.11 -3.94
N SER A 298 -15.46 5.82 -4.78
CA SER A 298 -16.51 5.20 -5.61
C SER A 298 -15.91 4.38 -6.75
N GLY A 299 -16.41 3.16 -6.92
CA GLY A 299 -16.04 2.26 -8.01
C GLY A 299 -17.28 1.70 -8.69
N PRO A 300 -17.21 1.33 -9.98
CA PRO A 300 -18.33 0.71 -10.66
C PRO A 300 -18.61 -0.67 -10.03
N LEU A 301 -19.84 -0.87 -9.58
CA LEU A 301 -20.36 -2.17 -9.18
C LEU A 301 -21.45 -2.57 -10.17
N THR A 302 -21.30 -3.75 -10.76
CA THR A 302 -22.30 -4.32 -11.66
C THR A 302 -22.90 -5.57 -11.03
N LEU A 303 -24.22 -5.73 -11.13
CA LEU A 303 -24.92 -6.86 -10.55
C LEU A 303 -24.80 -8.09 -11.44
N ASP A 304 -24.54 -9.25 -10.83
CA ASP A 304 -24.42 -10.50 -11.53
C ASP A 304 -25.76 -11.23 -11.67
N VAL A 305 -26.31 -11.18 -12.88
CA VAL A 305 -27.56 -11.88 -13.25
C VAL A 305 -27.53 -13.39 -13.01
N ASN A 306 -26.33 -14.01 -13.00
CA ASN A 306 -26.19 -15.44 -12.76
C ASN A 306 -26.42 -15.80 -11.29
N THR A 307 -26.22 -14.85 -10.38
CA THR A 307 -26.44 -15.03 -8.94
C THR A 307 -27.86 -14.66 -8.50
N ALA A 308 -28.52 -13.78 -9.25
CA ALA A 308 -29.80 -13.20 -8.88
C ALA A 308 -30.92 -14.23 -8.66
N HIS A 309 -31.66 -14.09 -7.57
CA HIS A 309 -32.83 -14.94 -7.31
C HIS A 309 -33.86 -14.89 -8.46
N ARG A 310 -34.59 -15.99 -8.70
CA ARG A 310 -35.54 -16.14 -9.83
C ARG A 310 -36.67 -15.10 -9.87
N ASN A 311 -36.94 -14.45 -8.75
CA ASN A 311 -37.97 -13.42 -8.64
C ASN A 311 -37.39 -11.99 -8.73
N LEU A 312 -36.10 -11.85 -9.02
CA LEU A 312 -35.43 -10.56 -9.24
C LEU A 312 -35.09 -10.39 -10.72
N SER A 313 -35.49 -9.25 -11.29
CA SER A 313 -35.05 -8.81 -12.62
C SER A 313 -34.04 -7.68 -12.48
N ILE A 314 -32.96 -7.75 -13.27
CA ILE A 314 -31.92 -6.72 -13.31
C ILE A 314 -31.98 -6.03 -14.67
N SER A 315 -32.09 -4.70 -14.66
CA SER A 315 -31.96 -3.89 -15.88
C SER A 315 -30.49 -3.81 -16.29
N SER A 316 -30.19 -4.23 -17.52
CA SER A 316 -28.82 -4.19 -18.07
C SER A 316 -28.33 -2.75 -18.32
N GLU A 317 -29.23 -1.78 -18.47
CA GLU A 317 -28.88 -0.38 -18.76
C GLU A 317 -28.74 0.47 -17.49
N THR A 318 -29.60 0.23 -16.50
CA THR A 318 -29.66 1.08 -15.28
C THR A 318 -29.10 0.40 -14.04
N GLY A 319 -28.88 -0.92 -14.07
CA GLY A 319 -28.50 -1.69 -12.88
C GLY A 319 -29.64 -1.81 -11.85
N GLU A 320 -30.85 -1.39 -12.20
CA GLU A 320 -32.02 -1.43 -11.32
C GLU A 320 -32.47 -2.87 -11.08
N VAL A 321 -32.78 -3.19 -9.81
CA VAL A 321 -33.31 -4.50 -9.41
C VAL A 321 -34.78 -4.35 -9.05
N THR A 322 -35.63 -5.10 -9.73
CA THR A 322 -37.06 -5.16 -9.45
C THR A 322 -37.45 -6.54 -8.93
N CYS A 323 -38.27 -6.56 -7.88
CA CYS A 323 -38.84 -7.80 -7.35
C CYS A 323 -40.22 -8.07 -7.98
N SER A 324 -40.38 -9.26 -8.55
CA SER A 324 -41.64 -9.76 -9.10
C SER A 324 -42.23 -10.85 -8.20
N LYS A 325 -43.57 -10.87 -8.05
CA LYS A 325 -44.28 -11.94 -7.33
C LYS A 325 -44.37 -13.24 -8.13
N THR A 326 -44.21 -13.15 -9.43
CA THR A 326 -44.22 -14.29 -10.36
C THR A 326 -42.79 -14.69 -10.68
N SER A 327 -42.48 -15.98 -10.55
CA SER A 327 -41.16 -16.52 -10.88
C SER A 327 -40.83 -16.26 -12.34
N LEU A 328 -39.69 -15.63 -12.58
CA LEU A 328 -39.22 -15.34 -13.94
C LEU A 328 -38.61 -16.63 -14.52
N SER A 329 -38.83 -16.86 -15.82
CA SER A 329 -38.27 -18.01 -16.55
C SER A 329 -36.79 -17.78 -16.88
N VAL A 330 -35.95 -17.63 -15.85
CA VAL A 330 -34.50 -17.39 -15.99
C VAL A 330 -33.77 -18.74 -16.04
N PRO A 331 -32.77 -18.91 -16.94
CA PRO A 331 -31.94 -20.10 -16.99
C PRO A 331 -31.31 -20.44 -15.64
N ASP A 332 -31.26 -21.73 -15.32
CA ASP A 332 -30.65 -22.18 -14.08
C ASP A 332 -29.13 -21.95 -14.07
N HIS A 333 -28.56 -21.68 -12.90
CA HIS A 333 -27.13 -21.45 -12.72
C HIS A 333 -26.70 -21.91 -11.31
N PRO A 334 -25.56 -22.61 -11.15
CA PRO A 334 -25.14 -23.16 -9.86
C PRO A 334 -24.90 -22.12 -8.77
N GLU A 335 -24.60 -20.87 -9.15
CA GLU A 335 -24.39 -19.76 -8.20
C GLU A 335 -25.67 -18.95 -7.92
N ARG A 336 -26.83 -19.36 -8.45
CA ARG A 336 -28.08 -18.65 -8.30
C ARG A 336 -28.68 -18.87 -6.91
N PHE A 337 -29.07 -17.78 -6.23
CA PHE A 337 -29.85 -17.91 -5.01
C PHE A 337 -31.24 -18.46 -5.29
N ASP A 338 -31.63 -19.49 -4.56
CA ASP A 338 -32.92 -20.19 -4.70
C ASP A 338 -33.86 -19.93 -3.51
N SER A 339 -33.30 -19.56 -2.36
CA SER A 339 -34.02 -19.47 -1.08
C SER A 339 -34.35 -18.03 -0.68
N TYR A 340 -33.40 -17.10 -0.89
CA TYR A 340 -33.54 -15.69 -0.51
C TYR A 340 -33.43 -14.77 -1.73
N TYR A 341 -34.15 -13.64 -1.69
CA TYR A 341 -34.19 -12.64 -2.77
C TYR A 341 -32.91 -11.82 -2.78
N GLN A 342 -31.84 -12.42 -3.30
CA GLN A 342 -30.47 -11.91 -3.22
C GLN A 342 -29.82 -11.82 -4.59
N VAL A 343 -28.83 -10.95 -4.70
CA VAL A 343 -27.95 -10.80 -5.86
C VAL A 343 -26.57 -10.30 -5.40
N LEU A 344 -25.51 -10.80 -6.04
CA LEU A 344 -24.13 -10.35 -5.83
C LEU A 344 -23.68 -9.41 -6.94
N CYS A 345 -22.72 -8.55 -6.62
CA CYS A 345 -21.91 -7.86 -7.63
C CYS A 345 -20.90 -8.81 -8.29
N ARG A 346 -20.55 -8.50 -9.53
CA ARG A 346 -19.52 -9.22 -10.30
C ARG A 346 -18.13 -8.93 -9.77
N GLU A 347 -17.84 -7.66 -9.52
CA GLU A 347 -16.55 -7.19 -9.07
C GLU A 347 -16.31 -7.52 -7.59
N SER A 348 -15.09 -7.92 -7.27
CA SER A 348 -14.64 -8.02 -5.89
C SER A 348 -14.10 -6.67 -5.40
N VAL A 349 -14.46 -6.27 -4.18
CA VAL A 349 -13.97 -5.05 -3.53
C VAL A 349 -12.86 -5.36 -2.51
N SER A 350 -11.93 -4.42 -2.33
CA SER A 350 -10.86 -4.47 -1.33
C SER A 350 -10.42 -3.05 -0.91
N GLY A 351 -10.01 -2.87 0.34
CA GLY A 351 -9.62 -1.56 0.86
C GLY A 351 -10.82 -0.65 1.20
N ARG A 352 -10.66 0.68 1.04
CA ARG A 352 -11.77 1.64 1.19
C ARG A 352 -12.55 1.70 -0.12
N CYS A 353 -13.84 1.38 -0.06
CA CYS A 353 -14.76 1.48 -1.19
C CYS A 353 -16.03 2.19 -0.75
N TYR A 354 -16.66 2.89 -1.68
CA TYR A 354 -17.93 3.57 -1.45
C TYR A 354 -18.91 3.28 -2.58
N PHE A 355 -20.18 3.09 -2.23
CA PHE A 355 -21.26 2.90 -3.17
C PHE A 355 -22.54 3.48 -2.58
N GLU A 356 -23.40 3.97 -3.47
CA GLU A 356 -24.73 4.48 -3.15
C GLU A 356 -25.74 3.59 -3.84
N ALA A 357 -26.85 3.31 -3.17
CA ALA A 357 -27.98 2.61 -3.76
C ALA A 357 -29.24 3.43 -3.49
N GLU A 358 -29.98 3.70 -4.55
CA GLU A 358 -31.30 4.30 -4.46
C GLU A 358 -32.34 3.19 -4.29
N TRP A 359 -33.28 3.39 -3.36
CA TRP A 359 -34.32 2.41 -3.08
C TRP A 359 -35.70 3.09 -3.03
N SER A 360 -36.68 2.45 -3.66
CA SER A 360 -38.08 2.79 -3.55
C SER A 360 -38.92 1.51 -3.43
N GLY A 361 -39.96 1.49 -2.57
CA GLY A 361 -40.87 0.35 -2.46
C GLY A 361 -41.44 0.10 -1.07
N LYS A 362 -42.04 -1.08 -0.88
CA LYS A 362 -42.57 -1.56 0.40
C LYS A 362 -41.73 -2.75 0.89
N GLY A 363 -41.01 -2.56 1.99
CA GLY A 363 -40.17 -3.59 2.64
C GLY A 363 -38.69 -3.20 2.72
N PRO A 364 -37.91 -3.75 3.66
CA PRO A 364 -36.53 -3.35 3.85
C PRO A 364 -35.59 -3.97 2.80
N VAL A 365 -34.58 -3.20 2.41
CA VAL A 365 -33.45 -3.65 1.60
C VAL A 365 -32.19 -3.67 2.46
N HIS A 366 -31.45 -4.76 2.39
CA HIS A 366 -30.17 -4.92 3.04
C HIS A 366 -29.06 -4.89 2.01
N ILE A 367 -28.02 -4.11 2.32
CA ILE A 367 -26.78 -4.08 1.57
C ILE A 367 -25.70 -4.62 2.50
N ALA A 368 -25.00 -5.66 2.05
CA ALA A 368 -23.98 -6.33 2.81
C ALA A 368 -22.75 -6.57 1.94
N VAL A 369 -21.66 -6.94 2.59
CA VAL A 369 -20.40 -7.32 1.94
C VAL A 369 -20.13 -8.77 2.34
N SER A 370 -20.11 -9.68 1.37
CA SER A 370 -19.96 -11.13 1.55
C SER A 370 -18.60 -11.62 1.08
N TYR A 371 -18.10 -12.71 1.67
CA TYR A 371 -16.78 -13.23 1.33
C TYR A 371 -16.82 -13.99 0.00
N GLU A 372 -15.90 -13.65 -0.91
CA GLU A 372 -15.62 -14.46 -2.09
C GLU A 372 -14.34 -15.30 -1.87
N LYS A 373 -13.27 -14.65 -1.39
CA LYS A 373 -11.98 -15.26 -1.00
C LYS A 373 -11.39 -14.50 0.19
N LYS A 374 -10.40 -15.07 0.90
CA LYS A 374 -9.83 -14.56 2.18
C LYS A 374 -9.68 -13.02 2.33
N THR A 375 -9.37 -12.28 1.26
CA THR A 375 -9.14 -10.82 1.28
C THR A 375 -10.01 -10.04 0.28
N TYR A 376 -10.94 -10.71 -0.40
CA TYR A 376 -11.79 -10.15 -1.45
C TYR A 376 -13.25 -10.38 -1.11
N PHE A 377 -14.04 -9.33 -1.24
CA PHE A 377 -15.44 -9.36 -0.87
C PHE A 377 -16.32 -9.01 -2.06
N LYS A 378 -17.54 -9.55 -2.10
CA LYS A 378 -18.59 -9.15 -3.04
C LYS A 378 -19.64 -8.33 -2.31
N VAL A 379 -20.19 -7.31 -2.98
CA VAL A 379 -21.33 -6.58 -2.44
C VAL A 379 -22.59 -7.37 -2.75
N GLN A 380 -23.44 -7.52 -1.74
CA GLN A 380 -24.65 -8.31 -1.79
C GLN A 380 -25.86 -7.44 -1.46
N PHE A 381 -26.88 -7.51 -2.30
CA PHE A 381 -28.16 -6.84 -2.07
C PHE A 381 -29.21 -7.90 -1.75
N SER A 382 -29.97 -7.70 -0.68
CA SER A 382 -31.04 -8.61 -0.24
C SER A 382 -32.34 -7.84 -0.03
N LEU A 383 -33.44 -8.36 -0.56
CA LEU A 383 -34.78 -7.81 -0.33
C LEU A 383 -35.54 -8.73 0.63
N LEU A 384 -36.02 -8.23 1.76
CA LEU A 384 -36.93 -9.00 2.60
C LEU A 384 -38.36 -8.71 2.16
N THR A 385 -39.01 -9.73 1.60
CA THR A 385 -40.46 -9.72 1.43
C THR A 385 -41.08 -10.26 2.70
N ASN A 386 -41.88 -9.46 3.41
CA ASN A 386 -42.77 -10.02 4.44
C ASN A 386 -43.69 -11.03 3.75
N HIS A 387 -43.54 -12.30 4.10
CA HIS A 387 -44.40 -13.38 3.63
C HIS A 387 -45.84 -13.18 4.10
#